data_AF-A0A8H5M7Z0-F1
#
_entry.id   AF-A0A8H5M7Z0-F1
#
_cell.length_a   1.000
_cell.length_b   1.000
_cell.length_c   1.000
_cell.angle_alpha   90.00
_cell.angle_beta   90.00
_cell.angle_gamma   90.00
#
_symmetry.space_group_name_H-M   'P 1'
#
loop_
_entity.id
_entity.type
_entity.pdbx_description
1 polymer ?
#
loop_
_entity_poly.entity_id
_entity_poly.type
_entity_poly.pdbx_seq_one_letter_code
_entity_poly.pdbx_strand_id
1 'polypeptide(L)'
;MITNSQAKDAYLWHDLMSDEWKDAPQALEHVLSYNDNIDHNIFLGKRRTREIFWVQLQPFLYSRGYNLRPRYHPDWLPSWRNHTKPIQTLDEFEDSLAHIGTFMDATRLSDGSKVVIKLVQTWRKEIPIAQYLSSPEAMSDPRNHTIPVFDILPLPNDDSEALMIMPQVLHFNPPGLPFTRLGEFHEAVKQYIEGLEFMHQHRISHR
;
A
#
# COMPACT_ATOMS: atom_id res chain seq x y z
N MET A 1 -31.34 -15.26 -23.73
CA MET A 1 -30.81 -16.62 -23.87
C MET A 1 -29.36 -16.58 -23.44
N ILE A 2 -29.10 -17.00 -22.19
CA ILE A 2 -27.74 -17.18 -21.67
C ILE A 2 -27.16 -18.35 -22.46
N THR A 3 -25.99 -18.18 -23.08
CA THR A 3 -25.36 -19.24 -23.85
C THR A 3 -24.95 -20.38 -22.91
N ASN A 4 -24.98 -21.61 -23.42
CA ASN A 4 -24.69 -22.83 -22.65
C ASN A 4 -23.26 -22.89 -22.07
N SER A 5 -22.38 -21.95 -22.46
CA SER A 5 -21.04 -21.77 -21.89
C SER A 5 -21.08 -20.92 -20.62
N GLN A 6 -21.71 -19.73 -20.65
CA GLN A 6 -21.81 -18.85 -19.48
C GLN A 6 -22.58 -19.50 -18.30
N ALA A 7 -23.55 -20.37 -18.60
CA ALA A 7 -24.25 -21.14 -17.58
C ALA A 7 -23.35 -22.23 -16.96
N LYS A 8 -22.53 -22.93 -17.76
CA LYS A 8 -21.58 -23.95 -17.25
C LYS A 8 -20.47 -23.33 -16.41
N ASP A 9 -20.01 -22.15 -16.78
CA ASP A 9 -18.99 -21.41 -16.04
C ASP A 9 -19.49 -21.09 -14.62
N ALA A 10 -20.71 -20.57 -14.49
CA ALA A 10 -21.30 -20.24 -13.18
C ALA A 10 -21.50 -21.45 -12.24
N TYR A 11 -21.82 -22.63 -12.78
CA TYR A 11 -21.95 -23.87 -11.99
C TYR A 11 -20.58 -24.41 -11.55
N LEU A 12 -19.55 -24.32 -12.40
CA LEU A 12 -18.20 -24.77 -12.05
C LEU A 12 -17.60 -23.95 -10.89
N TRP A 13 -17.85 -22.63 -10.86
CA TRP A 13 -17.41 -21.75 -9.78
C TRP A 13 -18.13 -21.98 -8.45
N HIS A 14 -19.39 -22.46 -8.47
CA HIS A 14 -20.15 -22.75 -7.26
C HIS A 14 -19.69 -24.05 -6.58
N ASP A 15 -19.35 -25.09 -7.35
CA ASP A 15 -18.88 -26.36 -6.81
C ASP A 15 -17.42 -26.31 -6.32
N LEU A 16 -16.57 -25.47 -6.93
CA LEU A 16 -15.16 -25.29 -6.56
C LEU A 16 -14.93 -24.41 -5.32
N MET A 17 -15.97 -23.74 -4.84
CA MET A 17 -15.94 -22.95 -3.59
C MET A 17 -16.33 -23.79 -2.35
N SER A 18 -16.58 -25.09 -2.53
CA SER A 18 -16.56 -26.03 -1.41
C SER A 18 -15.12 -26.22 -0.91
N ASP A 19 -14.94 -26.65 0.34
CA ASP A 19 -13.63 -26.83 1.00
C ASP A 19 -12.63 -27.74 0.23
N GLU A 20 -13.05 -28.38 -0.87
CA GLU A 20 -12.34 -29.38 -1.66
C GLU A 20 -11.24 -28.83 -2.59
N TRP A 21 -11.22 -27.53 -2.94
CA TRP A 21 -10.14 -26.99 -3.79
C TRP A 21 -8.76 -27.07 -3.12
N LYS A 22 -8.72 -27.16 -1.78
CA LYS A 22 -7.50 -27.37 -0.99
C LYS A 22 -6.78 -28.67 -1.36
N ASP A 23 -7.53 -29.67 -1.84
CA ASP A 23 -7.06 -31.02 -2.14
C ASP A 23 -7.07 -31.35 -3.66
N ALA A 24 -7.45 -30.39 -4.53
CA ALA A 24 -7.51 -30.58 -5.98
C ALA A 24 -6.77 -29.48 -6.78
N PRO A 25 -5.42 -29.44 -6.75
CA PRO A 25 -4.61 -28.46 -7.45
C PRO A 25 -4.91 -28.38 -8.96
N GLN A 26 -5.23 -29.51 -9.59
CA GLN A 26 -5.52 -29.57 -11.03
C GLN A 26 -6.85 -28.90 -11.41
N ALA A 27 -7.85 -28.96 -10.52
CA ALA A 27 -9.14 -28.31 -10.75
C ALA A 27 -9.01 -26.78 -10.63
N LEU A 28 -8.20 -26.33 -9.67
CA LEU A 28 -7.89 -24.91 -9.50
C LEU A 28 -7.05 -24.36 -10.66
N GLU A 29 -6.01 -25.08 -11.11
CA GLU A 29 -5.24 -24.71 -12.31
C GLU A 29 -6.10 -24.63 -13.56
N HIS A 30 -7.01 -25.59 -13.76
CA HIS A 30 -7.94 -25.59 -14.87
C HIS A 30 -8.83 -24.34 -14.84
N VAL A 31 -9.40 -23.98 -13.70
CA VAL A 31 -10.30 -22.83 -13.56
C VAL A 31 -9.59 -21.48 -13.64
N LEU A 32 -8.38 -21.40 -13.08
CA LEU A 32 -7.50 -20.24 -13.24
C LEU A 32 -7.02 -20.06 -14.69
N SER A 33 -6.92 -21.13 -15.48
CA SER A 33 -6.57 -21.06 -16.91
C SER A 33 -7.64 -20.43 -17.79
N TYR A 34 -8.89 -20.30 -17.31
CA TYR A 34 -9.96 -19.60 -18.03
C TYR A 34 -10.10 -18.13 -17.63
N ASN A 35 -9.33 -17.65 -16.64
CA ASN A 35 -9.36 -16.26 -16.18
C ASN A 35 -7.95 -15.64 -16.14
N ASP A 36 -7.47 -15.25 -17.32
CA ASP A 36 -6.16 -14.60 -17.50
C ASP A 36 -6.00 -13.27 -16.74
N ASN A 37 -7.10 -12.69 -16.23
CA ASN A 37 -7.06 -11.43 -15.48
C ASN A 37 -6.67 -11.62 -14.01
N ILE A 38 -6.63 -12.87 -13.52
CA ILE A 38 -6.28 -13.19 -12.13
C ILE A 38 -4.80 -13.60 -12.05
N ASP A 39 -4.00 -12.89 -11.25
CA ASP A 39 -2.66 -13.37 -10.91
C ASP A 39 -2.77 -14.64 -10.04
N HIS A 40 -2.44 -15.79 -10.64
CA HIS A 40 -2.55 -17.10 -9.98
C HIS A 40 -1.72 -17.19 -8.70
N ASN A 41 -0.55 -16.54 -8.65
CA ASN A 41 0.28 -16.57 -7.45
C ASN A 41 -0.36 -15.77 -6.33
N ILE A 42 -0.92 -14.60 -6.65
CA ILE A 42 -1.69 -13.82 -5.67
C ILE A 42 -2.89 -14.63 -5.20
N PHE A 43 -3.67 -15.21 -6.11
CA PHE A 43 -4.86 -16.02 -5.80
C PHE A 43 -4.56 -17.16 -4.83
N LEU A 44 -3.46 -17.89 -5.06
CA LEU A 44 -2.99 -18.97 -4.20
C LEU A 44 -2.47 -18.49 -2.82
N GLY A 45 -2.40 -17.18 -2.60
CA GLY A 45 -1.85 -16.58 -1.39
C GLY A 45 -0.32 -16.61 -1.35
N LYS A 46 0.35 -16.81 -2.49
CA LYS A 46 1.81 -16.74 -2.54
C LYS A 46 2.26 -15.30 -2.36
N ARG A 47 3.29 -15.14 -1.54
CA ARG A 47 3.94 -13.86 -1.25
C ARG A 47 5.21 -13.72 -2.08
N ARG A 48 5.41 -12.53 -2.65
CA ARG A 48 6.64 -12.18 -3.37
C ARG A 48 7.77 -11.86 -2.38
N THR A 49 9.02 -11.91 -2.83
CA THR A 49 10.21 -11.75 -1.95
C THR A 49 10.16 -10.49 -1.09
N ARG A 50 9.78 -9.34 -1.66
CA ARG A 50 9.70 -8.08 -0.90
C ARG A 50 8.56 -8.08 0.13
N GLU A 51 7.52 -8.87 -0.07
CA GLU A 51 6.43 -9.00 0.89
C GLU A 51 6.87 -9.76 2.13
N ILE A 52 7.78 -10.73 1.99
CA ILE A 52 8.35 -11.47 3.11
C ILE A 52 9.09 -10.53 4.07
N PHE A 53 9.82 -9.55 3.55
CA PHE A 53 10.46 -8.51 4.37
C PHE A 53 9.44 -7.77 5.25
N TRP A 54 8.31 -7.35 4.67
CA TRP A 54 7.26 -6.66 5.42
C TRP A 54 6.54 -7.57 6.41
N VAL A 55 6.34 -8.85 6.07
CA VAL A 55 5.79 -9.85 7.01
C VAL A 55 6.70 -10.04 8.22
N GLN A 56 8.01 -10.10 8.01
CA GLN A 56 8.99 -10.23 9.10
C GLN A 56 9.00 -8.99 10.01
N LEU A 57 8.79 -7.79 9.45
CA LEU A 57 8.71 -6.56 10.22
C LEU A 57 7.34 -6.32 10.88
N GLN A 58 6.29 -7.04 10.48
CA GLN A 58 4.94 -6.80 10.96
C GLN A 58 4.83 -6.86 12.50
N PRO A 59 5.41 -7.85 13.22
CA PRO A 59 5.34 -7.87 14.69
C PRO A 59 6.03 -6.67 15.34
N PHE A 60 7.16 -6.24 14.78
CA PHE A 60 7.89 -5.06 15.24
C PHE A 60 7.05 -3.79 15.04
N LEU A 61 6.52 -3.57 13.84
CA LEU A 61 5.67 -2.42 13.54
C LEU A 61 4.40 -2.38 14.39
N TYR A 62 3.77 -3.54 14.61
CA TYR A 62 2.60 -3.65 15.48
C TYR A 62 2.94 -3.24 16.91
N SER A 63 4.08 -3.70 17.45
CA SER A 63 4.56 -3.30 18.78
C SER A 63 4.86 -1.80 18.90
N ARG A 64 5.14 -1.12 17.77
CA ARG A 64 5.34 0.33 17.69
C ARG A 64 4.07 1.11 17.39
N GLY A 65 2.90 0.45 17.32
CA GLY A 65 1.63 1.11 17.11
C GLY A 65 1.19 1.22 15.65
N TYR A 66 1.76 0.45 14.74
CA TYR A 66 1.44 0.47 13.31
C TYR A 66 0.96 -0.89 12.82
N ASN A 67 -0.30 -0.97 12.40
CA ASN A 67 -0.89 -2.20 11.90
C ASN A 67 -0.87 -2.23 10.38
N LEU A 68 -0.14 -3.20 9.81
CA LEU A 68 -0.13 -3.43 8.37
C LEU A 68 -1.43 -4.07 7.88
N ARG A 69 -1.67 -4.03 6.57
CA ARG A 69 -2.78 -4.76 5.93
C ARG A 69 -2.73 -6.25 6.26
N PRO A 70 -3.89 -6.94 6.29
CA PRO A 70 -3.97 -8.37 6.61
C PRO A 70 -2.95 -9.22 5.84
N ARG A 71 -2.72 -8.93 4.56
CA ARG A 71 -1.75 -9.62 3.69
C ARG A 71 -0.36 -9.82 4.33
N TYR A 72 0.09 -8.86 5.15
CA TYR A 72 1.41 -8.85 5.78
C TYR A 72 1.42 -9.44 7.19
N HIS A 73 0.28 -9.88 7.72
CA HIS A 73 0.23 -10.64 8.97
C HIS A 73 0.87 -12.03 8.76
N PRO A 74 1.76 -12.52 9.65
CA PRO A 74 2.42 -13.82 9.49
C PRO A 74 1.47 -14.96 9.13
N ASP A 75 0.35 -15.05 9.86
CA ASP A 75 -0.67 -16.11 9.72
C ASP A 75 -1.80 -15.79 8.72
N TRP A 76 -1.60 -14.83 7.82
CA TRP A 76 -2.66 -14.44 6.89
C TRP A 76 -3.09 -15.55 5.93
N LEU A 77 -4.40 -15.62 5.76
CA LEU A 77 -5.07 -16.41 4.74
C LEU A 77 -5.81 -15.42 3.82
N PRO A 78 -5.76 -15.62 2.49
CA PRO A 78 -6.48 -14.76 1.56
C PRO A 78 -7.97 -14.64 1.90
N SER A 79 -8.47 -13.41 1.97
CA SER A 79 -9.84 -13.10 2.36
C SER A 79 -10.88 -13.74 1.43
N TRP A 80 -10.53 -13.93 0.16
CA TRP A 80 -11.40 -14.56 -0.83
C TRP A 80 -11.55 -16.07 -0.67
N ARG A 81 -10.78 -16.73 0.22
CA ARG A 81 -10.92 -18.18 0.45
C ARG A 81 -12.29 -18.59 0.97
N ASN A 82 -12.95 -17.69 1.70
CA ASN A 82 -14.29 -17.91 2.24
C ASN A 82 -15.36 -17.10 1.48
N HIS A 83 -15.02 -16.58 0.29
CA HIS A 83 -15.94 -15.77 -0.47
C HIS A 83 -16.93 -16.66 -1.22
N THR A 84 -18.22 -16.42 -1.02
CA THR A 84 -19.28 -17.30 -1.54
C THR A 84 -19.76 -16.94 -2.94
N LYS A 85 -19.30 -15.82 -3.51
CA LYS A 85 -19.68 -15.39 -4.86
C LYS A 85 -18.56 -15.73 -5.85
N PRO A 86 -18.89 -15.89 -7.14
CA PRO A 86 -17.86 -16.03 -8.18
C PRO A 86 -16.92 -14.82 -8.17
N ILE A 87 -15.61 -15.09 -8.08
CA ILE A 87 -14.58 -14.05 -8.11
C ILE A 87 -14.36 -13.66 -9.57
N GLN A 88 -14.78 -12.47 -9.95
CA GLN A 88 -14.53 -11.93 -11.30
C GLN A 88 -13.12 -11.35 -11.38
N THR A 89 -12.72 -10.59 -10.37
CA THR A 89 -11.42 -9.94 -10.24
C THR A 89 -10.93 -9.98 -8.79
N LEU A 90 -9.61 -9.97 -8.59
CA LEU A 90 -9.01 -10.01 -7.24
C LEU A 90 -8.93 -8.62 -6.58
N ASP A 91 -8.97 -7.55 -7.35
CA ASP A 91 -8.85 -6.16 -6.88
C ASP A 91 -10.04 -5.71 -5.99
N GLU A 92 -11.14 -6.47 -5.98
CA GLU A 92 -12.23 -6.33 -5.01
C GLU A 92 -11.79 -6.57 -3.56
N PHE A 93 -10.67 -7.29 -3.37
CA PHE A 93 -10.12 -7.64 -2.06
C PHE A 93 -8.84 -6.83 -1.78
N GLU A 94 -8.85 -6.03 -0.71
CA GLU A 94 -7.70 -5.18 -0.34
C GLU A 94 -6.39 -5.97 -0.15
N ASP A 95 -6.49 -7.20 0.36
CA ASP A 95 -5.36 -8.10 0.61
C ASP A 95 -4.88 -8.86 -0.65
N SER A 96 -5.47 -8.59 -1.82
CA SER A 96 -4.91 -9.01 -3.10
C SER A 96 -3.85 -8.03 -3.63
N LEU A 97 -3.87 -6.78 -3.15
CA LEU A 97 -2.97 -5.73 -3.58
C LEU A 97 -1.56 -5.96 -3.03
N ALA A 98 -0.72 -6.69 -3.75
CA ALA A 98 0.66 -6.90 -3.37
C ALA A 98 1.51 -5.63 -3.60
N HIS A 99 2.05 -5.06 -2.51
CA HIS A 99 3.11 -4.06 -2.60
C HIS A 99 4.48 -4.70 -2.78
N ILE A 100 5.22 -4.23 -3.80
CA ILE A 100 6.55 -4.72 -4.18
C ILE A 100 7.64 -3.66 -3.91
N GLY A 101 7.29 -2.57 -3.23
CA GLY A 101 8.12 -1.38 -3.14
C GLY A 101 8.88 -1.20 -1.83
N THR A 102 9.46 0.00 -1.72
CA THR A 102 10.04 0.56 -0.50
C THR A 102 9.00 1.27 0.38
N PHE A 103 7.75 1.32 -0.06
CA PHE A 103 6.62 1.91 0.67
C PHE A 103 5.67 0.81 1.15
N MET A 104 5.06 1.03 2.31
CA MET A 104 4.02 0.18 2.87
C MET A 104 2.96 1.05 3.54
N ASP A 105 1.70 0.83 3.22
CA ASP A 105 0.60 1.46 3.94
C ASP A 105 0.30 0.74 5.27
N ALA A 106 -0.13 1.50 6.26
CA ALA A 106 -0.48 0.99 7.57
C ALA A 106 -1.59 1.83 8.22
N THR A 107 -2.15 1.30 9.30
CA THR A 107 -3.09 2.02 10.17
C THR A 107 -2.42 2.27 11.51
N ARG A 108 -2.34 3.53 11.93
CA ARG A 108 -1.82 3.91 13.25
C ARG A 108 -2.84 3.50 14.32
N LEU A 109 -2.40 2.70 15.29
CA LEU A 109 -3.29 2.11 16.30
C LEU A 109 -3.85 3.14 17.29
N SER A 110 -3.13 4.24 17.53
CA SER A 110 -3.55 5.24 18.52
C SER A 110 -4.77 6.06 18.12
N ASP A 111 -5.02 6.23 16.82
CA ASP A 111 -6.11 7.08 16.31
C ASP A 111 -6.81 6.53 15.05
N GLY A 112 -6.39 5.38 14.52
CA GLY A 112 -6.94 4.79 13.31
C GLY A 112 -6.55 5.51 12.02
N SER A 113 -5.63 6.49 12.06
CA SER A 113 -5.21 7.22 10.88
C SER A 113 -4.44 6.34 9.89
N LYS A 114 -4.59 6.63 8.59
CA LYS A 114 -3.86 5.96 7.52
C LYS A 114 -2.50 6.61 7.31
N VAL A 115 -1.46 5.79 7.34
CA VAL A 115 -0.06 6.22 7.21
C VAL A 115 0.64 5.43 6.13
N VAL A 116 1.74 6.00 5.62
CA VAL A 116 2.70 5.32 4.76
C VAL A 116 4.02 5.22 5.49
N ILE A 117 4.61 4.04 5.42
CA ILE A 117 5.93 3.71 5.94
C ILE A 117 6.86 3.61 4.73
N LYS A 118 7.85 4.50 4.68
CA LYS A 118 8.86 4.52 3.62
C LYS A 118 10.18 4.01 4.17
N LEU A 119 10.80 3.08 3.45
CA LEU A 119 12.18 2.68 3.70
C LEU A 119 13.14 3.73 3.13
N VAL A 120 14.00 4.27 3.99
CA VAL A 120 14.93 5.36 3.66
C VAL A 120 16.35 4.99 4.09
N GLN A 121 17.33 5.41 3.29
CA GLN A 121 18.75 5.15 3.58
C GLN A 121 19.26 6.10 4.66
N THR A 122 19.87 5.57 5.72
CA THR A 122 20.34 6.35 6.88
C THR A 122 21.53 7.25 6.55
N TRP A 123 22.36 6.86 5.58
CA TRP A 123 23.53 7.62 5.14
C TRP A 123 23.22 8.75 4.16
N ARG A 124 21.95 8.92 3.75
CA ARG A 124 21.52 10.10 2.97
C ARG A 124 20.92 11.17 3.85
N LYS A 125 20.83 12.36 3.28
CA LYS A 125 20.32 13.55 3.97
C LYS A 125 18.80 13.58 4.07
N GLU A 126 18.11 12.54 3.60
CA GLU A 126 16.64 12.51 3.57
C GLU A 126 16.04 12.60 4.97
N ILE A 127 16.50 11.76 5.91
CA ILE A 127 16.06 11.79 7.32
C ILE A 127 16.26 13.17 7.96
N PRO A 128 17.48 13.75 8.00
CA PRO A 128 17.66 15.04 8.66
C PRO A 128 16.92 16.18 7.97
N ILE A 129 16.76 16.15 6.63
CA ILE A 129 15.94 17.14 5.91
C ILE A 129 14.47 17.00 6.30
N ALA A 130 13.92 15.79 6.31
CA ALA A 130 12.51 15.55 6.63
C ALA A 130 12.18 15.90 8.09
N GLN A 131 13.10 15.58 9.02
CA GLN A 131 12.98 16.00 10.43
C GLN A 131 13.00 17.53 10.58
N TYR A 132 13.89 18.21 9.85
CA TYR A 132 13.94 19.67 9.85
C TYR A 132 12.63 20.28 9.33
N LEU A 133 12.13 19.79 8.19
CA LEU A 133 10.89 20.27 7.59
C LEU A 133 9.64 19.96 8.44
N SER A 134 9.73 18.96 9.31
CA SER A 134 8.68 18.59 10.27
C SER A 134 8.88 19.21 11.67
N SER A 135 9.87 20.08 11.85
CA SER A 135 10.09 20.73 13.15
C SER A 135 8.96 21.71 13.46
N PRO A 136 8.65 21.97 14.74
CA PRO A 136 7.62 22.95 15.11
C PRO A 136 7.84 24.33 14.48
N GLU A 137 9.09 24.76 14.35
CA GLU A 137 9.47 26.03 13.73
C GLU A 137 9.16 26.02 12.24
N ALA A 138 9.57 24.97 11.52
CA ALA A 138 9.32 24.84 10.09
C ALA A 138 7.82 24.69 9.78
N MET A 139 7.10 23.91 10.59
CA MET A 139 5.65 23.70 10.43
C MET A 139 4.81 24.94 10.79
N SER A 140 5.37 25.88 11.55
CA SER A 140 4.67 27.13 11.87
C SER A 140 4.61 28.11 10.69
N ASP A 141 5.47 27.94 9.67
CA ASP A 141 5.40 28.72 8.44
C ASP A 141 4.31 28.15 7.52
N PRO A 142 3.26 28.92 7.18
CA PRO A 142 2.15 28.44 6.36
C PRO A 142 2.55 28.10 4.91
N ARG A 143 3.75 28.49 4.47
CA ARG A 143 4.29 28.14 3.14
C ARG A 143 4.93 26.76 3.12
N ASN A 144 5.13 26.14 4.29
CA ASN A 144 5.66 24.78 4.39
C ASN A 144 4.57 23.75 4.06
N HIS A 145 4.46 23.41 2.78
CA HIS A 145 3.54 22.38 2.27
C HIS A 145 4.20 20.99 2.18
N THR A 146 5.26 20.75 2.95
CA THR A 146 5.95 19.46 2.93
C THR A 146 5.19 18.43 3.77
N ILE A 147 5.32 17.15 3.39
CA ILE A 147 4.67 16.06 4.11
C ILE A 147 5.36 15.90 5.47
N PRO A 148 4.64 16.01 6.61
CA PRO A 148 5.24 15.86 7.91
C PRO A 148 5.63 14.40 8.18
N VAL A 149 6.72 14.22 8.92
CA VAL A 149 7.15 12.93 9.44
C VAL A 149 6.61 12.76 10.86
N PHE A 150 5.89 11.67 11.09
CA PHE A 150 5.36 11.33 12.42
C PHE A 150 6.36 10.58 13.28
N ASP A 151 7.14 9.68 12.68
CA ASP A 151 8.11 8.86 13.39
C ASP A 151 9.22 8.37 12.44
N ILE A 152 10.37 8.03 13.01
CA ILE A 152 11.48 7.39 12.33
C ILE A 152 11.96 6.22 13.17
N LEU A 153 11.74 5.01 12.67
CA LEU A 153 12.09 3.77 13.36
C LEU A 153 13.33 3.14 12.70
N PRO A 154 14.44 2.97 13.42
CA PRO A 154 15.55 2.13 12.96
C PRO A 154 15.07 0.69 12.74
N LEU A 155 15.64 0.00 11.75
CA LEU A 155 15.37 -1.42 11.59
C LEU A 155 16.04 -2.23 12.72
N PRO A 156 15.43 -3.32 13.19
CA PRO A 156 15.98 -4.10 14.30
C PRO A 156 17.38 -4.69 14.08
N ASN A 157 17.76 -4.96 12.82
CA ASN A 157 18.99 -5.69 12.48
C ASN A 157 19.78 -5.04 11.33
N ASP A 158 19.46 -3.80 10.96
CA ASP A 158 20.08 -3.12 9.82
C ASP A 158 20.14 -1.60 10.05
N ASP A 159 21.34 -1.07 10.19
CA ASP A 159 21.56 0.37 10.40
C ASP A 159 21.65 1.15 9.08
N SER A 160 21.62 0.49 7.93
CA SER A 160 21.73 1.12 6.61
C SER A 160 20.41 1.75 6.14
N GLU A 161 19.29 1.29 6.69
CA GLU A 161 17.95 1.76 6.36
C GLU A 161 17.12 2.03 7.63
N ALA A 162 16.15 2.93 7.52
CA ALA A 162 15.17 3.22 8.55
C ALA A 162 13.77 3.31 7.94
N LEU A 163 12.76 3.17 8.79
CA LEU A 163 11.36 3.30 8.44
C LEU A 163 10.91 4.73 8.80
N MET A 164 10.55 5.52 7.80
CA MET A 164 9.99 6.86 7.97
C MET A 164 8.47 6.81 7.84
N ILE A 165 7.76 7.23 8.88
CA ILE A 165 6.30 7.17 8.97
C ILE A 165 5.73 8.54 8.63
N MET A 166 4.84 8.58 7.65
CA MET A 166 4.24 9.80 7.10
C MET A 166 2.72 9.62 6.92
N PRO A 167 1.93 10.70 6.85
CA PRO A 167 0.53 10.60 6.43
C PRO A 167 0.39 9.92 5.07
N GLN A 168 -0.66 9.12 4.89
CA GLN A 168 -1.04 8.66 3.56
C GLN A 168 -1.65 9.82 2.76
N VAL A 169 -1.03 10.15 1.62
CA VAL A 169 -1.49 11.19 0.69
C VAL A 169 -2.00 10.57 -0.61
N LEU A 170 -2.82 11.32 -1.35
CA LEU A 170 -3.34 10.89 -2.64
C LEU A 170 -2.24 10.84 -3.71
N HIS A 171 -2.35 9.88 -4.63
CA HIS A 171 -1.46 9.79 -5.78
C HIS A 171 -1.67 10.97 -6.73
N PHE A 172 -0.60 11.68 -7.06
CA PHE A 172 -0.64 12.84 -7.96
C PHE A 172 -0.62 12.48 -9.47
N ASN A 173 -0.64 11.18 -9.82
CA ASN A 173 -0.62 10.74 -11.22
C ASN A 173 -2.03 10.35 -11.71
N PRO A 174 -2.39 10.61 -12.98
CA PRO A 174 -3.63 10.10 -13.56
C PRO A 174 -3.76 8.58 -13.43
N PRO A 175 -4.96 8.02 -13.17
CA PRO A 175 -6.26 8.70 -13.00
C PRO A 175 -6.50 9.24 -11.57
N GLY A 176 -5.52 9.18 -10.67
CA GLY A 176 -5.65 9.51 -9.26
C GLY A 176 -5.80 10.99 -8.92
N LEU A 177 -5.67 11.90 -9.90
CA LEU A 177 -5.87 13.34 -9.71
C LEU A 177 -7.37 13.66 -9.63
N PRO A 178 -7.90 14.13 -8.49
CA PRO A 178 -9.32 14.41 -8.32
C PRO A 178 -9.73 15.80 -8.85
N PHE A 179 -8.88 16.46 -9.64
CA PHE A 179 -9.16 17.80 -10.12
C PHE A 179 -10.31 17.78 -11.14
N THR A 180 -11.45 18.30 -10.73
CA THR A 180 -12.64 18.49 -11.56
C THR A 180 -12.79 19.94 -12.00
N ARG A 181 -12.12 20.88 -11.31
CA ARG A 181 -12.22 22.33 -11.56
C ARG A 181 -10.86 22.98 -11.71
N LEU A 182 -10.79 24.01 -12.55
CA LEU A 182 -9.57 24.81 -12.75
C LEU A 182 -9.06 25.43 -11.43
N GLY A 183 -9.96 25.80 -10.52
CA GLY A 183 -9.59 26.33 -9.21
C GLY A 183 -8.81 25.33 -8.34
N GLU A 184 -9.14 24.04 -8.39
CA GLU A 184 -8.44 23.01 -7.60
C GLU A 184 -7.01 22.81 -8.12
N PHE A 185 -6.84 22.82 -9.45
CA PHE A 185 -5.53 22.80 -10.08
C PHE A 185 -4.71 24.06 -9.74
N HIS A 186 -5.32 25.24 -9.80
CA HIS A 186 -4.67 26.50 -9.44
C HIS A 186 -4.17 26.48 -8.00
N GLU A 187 -4.99 26.04 -7.04
CA GLU A 187 -4.58 25.93 -5.64
C GLU A 187 -3.44 24.92 -5.45
N ALA A 188 -3.48 23.78 -6.14
CA ALA A 188 -2.39 22.80 -6.07
C ALA A 188 -1.06 23.36 -6.60
N VAL A 189 -1.08 24.07 -7.74
CA VAL A 189 0.12 24.73 -8.29
C VAL A 189 0.64 25.82 -7.36
N LYS A 190 -0.27 26.62 -6.78
CA LYS A 190 0.11 27.66 -5.83
C LYS A 190 0.80 27.08 -4.59
N GLN A 191 0.20 26.07 -3.95
CA GLN A 191 0.80 25.39 -2.79
C GLN A 191 2.16 24.76 -3.15
N TYR A 192 2.28 24.16 -4.34
CA TYR A 192 3.56 23.61 -4.80
C TYR A 192 4.65 24.69 -4.90
N ILE A 193 4.35 25.85 -5.50
CA ILE A 193 5.30 26.95 -5.65
C ILE A 193 5.67 27.56 -4.30
N GLU A 194 4.69 27.77 -3.40
CA GLU A 194 4.94 28.25 -2.04
C GLU A 194 5.86 27.30 -1.26
N GLY A 195 5.63 25.98 -1.38
CA GLY A 195 6.47 24.96 -0.75
C GLY A 195 7.89 24.95 -1.31
N LEU A 196 8.05 25.14 -2.62
CA LEU A 196 9.37 25.29 -3.25
C LEU A 196 10.09 26.55 -2.79
N GLU A 197 9.40 27.69 -2.73
CA GLU A 197 9.99 28.94 -2.23
C GLU A 197 10.47 28.76 -0.79
N PHE A 198 9.63 28.18 0.07
CA PHE A 198 9.98 27.86 1.45
C PHE A 198 11.24 27.00 1.51
N MET A 199 11.26 25.83 0.84
CA MET A 199 12.43 24.95 0.85
C MET A 199 13.70 25.67 0.37
N HIS A 200 13.61 26.48 -0.69
CA HIS A 200 14.76 27.22 -1.20
C HIS A 200 15.27 28.29 -0.23
N GLN A 201 14.39 28.99 0.50
CA GLN A 201 14.79 29.92 1.57
C GLN A 201 15.57 29.19 2.68
N HIS A 202 15.22 27.93 2.94
CA HIS A 202 15.91 27.05 3.87
C HIS A 202 17.10 26.29 3.25
N ARG A 203 17.53 26.65 2.03
CA ARG A 203 18.65 26.05 1.28
C ARG A 203 18.48 24.55 1.00
N ILE A 204 17.23 24.11 0.88
CA ILE A 204 16.85 22.76 0.49
C ILE A 204 16.33 22.81 -0.94
N SER A 205 16.81 21.92 -1.81
CA SER A 205 16.34 21.81 -3.19
C SER A 205 15.58 20.50 -3.39
N HIS A 206 14.37 20.57 -3.91
CA HIS A 206 13.66 19.42 -4.46
C HIS A 206 14.25 19.09 -5.84
N ARG A 207 14.53 17.82 -6.13
CA ARG A 207 15.11 17.37 -7.41
C ARG A 207 14.28 16.28 -8.03
#